data_AF-A0A8S3YRD4-F1
#
_entry.id   AF-A0A8S3YRD4-F1
#
_cell.length_a   1.000
_cell.length_b   1.000
_cell.length_c   1.000
_cell.angle_alpha   90.00
_cell.angle_beta   90.00
_cell.angle_gamma   90.00
#
_symmetry.space_group_name_H-M   'P 1'
#
loop_
_entity.id
_entity.type
_entity.pdbx_description
1 polymer ?
#
loop_
_entity_poly.entity_id
_entity_poly.type
_entity_poly.pdbx_seq_one_letter_code
_entity_poly.pdbx_strand_id
1 'polypeptide(L)'
;MYVCGWGGGEYKLVKRTWRNRGNGLDMNVRKAWEMGYTGKRVVVTILDDGIEKDHPDLYKNYDENASYDVNGHDPDPQPRYDYTNENRHGTRCAGEVAAQADNHVCSVGVAFNARIG
;
A
#
# COMPACT_ATOMS: atom_id res chain seq x y z
N MET A 1 2.58 -11.90 -2.53
CA MET A 1 2.15 -11.32 -1.26
C MET A 1 0.66 -10.99 -1.41
N TYR A 2 -0.24 -11.67 -0.70
CA TYR A 2 -1.68 -11.33 -0.68
C TYR A 2 -1.92 -10.52 0.60
N VAL A 3 -1.98 -9.20 0.49
CA VAL A 3 -2.15 -8.31 1.65
C VAL A 3 -3.63 -8.15 2.04
N CYS A 4 -4.56 -8.55 1.17
CA CYS A 4 -5.98 -8.58 1.48
C CYS A 4 -6.49 -10.02 1.67
N GLY A 5 -6.50 -10.48 2.92
CA GLY A 5 -7.20 -11.71 3.32
C GLY A 5 -8.42 -11.33 4.16
N TRP A 6 -9.62 -11.60 3.65
CA TRP A 6 -10.88 -11.43 4.35
C TRP A 6 -10.83 -12.12 5.74
N GLY A 7 -10.84 -11.35 6.83
CA GLY A 7 -10.82 -11.87 8.19
C GLY A 7 -10.59 -10.79 9.24
N GLY A 8 -11.63 -10.45 10.00
CA GLY A 8 -11.70 -9.28 10.87
C GLY A 8 -10.70 -9.19 12.04
N GLY A 9 -10.43 -7.94 12.43
CA GLY A 9 -9.79 -7.51 13.68
C GLY A 9 -8.55 -6.61 13.45
N GLU A 10 -8.64 -5.33 13.87
CA GLU A 10 -7.60 -4.29 13.76
C GLU A 10 -6.21 -4.74 14.25
N TYR A 11 -6.13 -5.48 15.36
CA TYR A 11 -4.87 -5.92 15.97
C TYR A 11 -4.21 -7.13 15.27
N LYS A 12 -4.93 -7.86 14.42
CA LYS A 12 -4.41 -9.06 13.74
C LYS A 12 -3.62 -8.73 12.47
N LEU A 13 -3.91 -7.61 11.82
CA LEU A 13 -3.32 -7.25 10.54
C LEU A 13 -1.87 -6.79 10.69
N VAL A 14 -1.59 -5.88 11.62
CA VAL A 14 -0.21 -5.39 11.89
C VAL A 14 0.74 -6.52 12.33
N LYS A 15 0.25 -7.53 13.07
CA LYS A 15 1.07 -8.70 13.45
C LYS A 15 1.41 -9.60 12.26
N ARG A 16 0.58 -9.59 11.21
CA ARG A 16 0.66 -10.51 10.08
C ARG A 16 1.41 -9.93 8.88
N THR A 17 1.43 -8.61 8.72
CA THR A 17 1.89 -7.94 7.49
C THR A 17 3.34 -7.47 7.53
N TRP A 18 3.79 -6.86 8.63
CA TRP A 18 5.21 -6.52 8.84
C TRP A 18 6.02 -7.66 9.43
N ARG A 19 5.63 -8.88 9.02
CA ARG A 19 6.31 -10.15 9.18
C ARG A 19 6.90 -10.34 10.57
N ASN A 20 6.06 -10.34 11.60
CA ASN A 20 6.42 -10.92 12.89
C ASN A 20 6.34 -12.45 12.78
N ARG A 21 7.43 -13.11 12.36
CA ARG A 21 7.52 -14.59 12.30
C ARG A 21 7.63 -15.25 13.68
N GLY A 22 7.41 -14.51 14.77
CA GLY A 22 7.85 -14.88 16.11
C GLY A 22 9.33 -14.57 16.34
N ASN A 23 9.77 -14.64 17.59
CA ASN A 23 11.17 -14.45 18.01
C ASN A 23 11.80 -13.07 17.70
N GLY A 24 10.98 -12.01 17.54
CA GLY A 24 11.49 -10.65 17.29
C GLY A 24 12.08 -10.41 15.90
N LEU A 25 11.82 -11.31 14.94
CA LEU A 25 12.26 -11.19 13.56
C LEU A 25 11.24 -10.39 12.75
N ASP A 26 11.29 -9.07 12.84
CA ASP A 26 10.50 -8.12 12.04
C ASP A 26 11.33 -6.88 11.67
N MET A 27 10.77 -5.96 10.88
CA MET A 27 11.44 -4.71 10.47
C MET A 27 11.45 -3.64 11.57
N ASN A 28 10.89 -3.92 12.75
CA ASN A 28 10.82 -3.02 13.90
C ASN A 28 10.13 -1.66 13.61
N VAL A 29 9.20 -1.64 12.63
CA VAL A 29 8.48 -0.43 12.19
C VAL A 29 7.59 0.18 13.28
N ARG A 30 7.13 -0.63 14.24
CA ARG A 30 6.29 -0.16 15.35
C ARG A 30 6.99 0.89 16.20
N LYS A 31 8.29 0.74 16.48
CA LYS A 31 9.03 1.75 17.25
C LYS A 31 9.10 3.09 16.52
N ALA A 32 9.22 3.07 15.19
CA ALA A 32 9.18 4.30 14.40
C ALA A 32 7.79 4.97 14.47
N TRP A 33 6.72 4.18 14.43
CA TRP A 33 5.36 4.68 14.58
C TRP A 33 5.09 5.24 15.99
N GLU A 34 5.59 4.60 17.04
CA GLU A 34 5.52 5.08 18.43
C GLU A 34 6.26 6.41 18.62
N MET A 35 7.33 6.63 17.85
CA MET A 35 8.04 7.93 17.77
C MET A 35 7.31 8.96 16.88
N GLY A 36 6.20 8.61 16.25
CA GLY A 36 5.39 9.47 15.39
C GLY A 36 5.76 9.48 13.91
N TYR A 37 6.72 8.65 13.48
CA TYR A 37 7.15 8.59 12.07
C TYR A 37 6.29 7.61 11.28
N THR A 38 5.39 8.15 10.44
CA THR A 38 4.38 7.35 9.70
C THR A 38 4.40 7.63 8.19
N GLY A 39 5.39 8.37 7.70
CA GLY A 39 5.48 8.79 6.29
C GLY A 39 4.78 10.10 5.95
N LYS A 40 4.18 10.78 6.93
CA LYS A 40 3.52 12.07 6.73
C LYS A 40 4.44 13.07 6.02
N ARG A 41 3.93 13.70 4.94
CA ARG A 41 4.66 14.65 4.04
C ARG A 41 5.73 14.01 3.15
N VAL A 42 5.80 12.68 3.08
CA VAL A 42 6.61 11.96 2.09
C VAL A 42 5.70 11.53 0.94
N VAL A 43 6.21 11.62 -0.28
CA VAL A 43 5.57 11.12 -1.50
C VAL A 43 6.45 10.00 -2.06
N VAL A 44 5.83 8.87 -2.42
CA VAL A 44 6.51 7.70 -3.00
C VAL A 44 5.83 7.37 -4.32
N THR A 45 6.61 6.97 -5.32
CA THR A 45 6.09 6.49 -6.62
C THR A 45 6.49 5.03 -6.84
N ILE A 46 5.54 4.22 -7.30
CA ILE A 46 5.73 2.82 -7.70
C ILE A 46 5.84 2.76 -9.22
N LEU A 47 7.05 2.50 -9.73
CA LEU A 47 7.29 2.32 -11.16
C LEU A 47 7.02 0.85 -11.55
N ASP A 48 5.80 0.55 -11.94
CA ASP A 48 5.33 -0.83 -12.17
C ASP A 48 4.18 -0.89 -13.21
N ASP A 49 3.30 -1.89 -13.10
CA ASP A 49 2.19 -2.17 -14.02
C ASP A 49 0.89 -1.36 -13.80
N GLY A 50 0.97 -0.30 -13.00
CA GLY A 50 -0.15 0.59 -12.65
C GLY A 50 -0.55 0.52 -11.18
N ILE A 51 -1.41 1.44 -10.77
CA ILE A 51 -1.95 1.51 -9.40
C ILE A 51 -3.47 1.69 -9.47
N GLU A 52 -4.20 0.81 -8.79
CA GLU A 52 -5.64 0.93 -8.61
C GLU A 52 -5.91 2.10 -7.64
N LYS A 53 -5.93 3.32 -8.19
CA LYS A 53 -6.03 4.58 -7.43
C LYS A 53 -7.31 4.69 -6.61
N ASP A 54 -8.35 3.96 -6.98
CA ASP A 54 -9.65 3.87 -6.32
C ASP A 54 -9.76 2.68 -5.35
N HIS A 55 -8.69 1.90 -5.14
CA HIS A 55 -8.68 0.80 -4.17
C HIS A 55 -9.03 1.35 -2.76
N PRO A 56 -9.95 0.71 -2.02
CA PRO A 56 -10.45 1.21 -0.73
C PRO A 56 -9.36 1.41 0.33
N ASP A 57 -8.21 0.76 0.16
CA ASP A 57 -7.06 0.87 1.04
C ASP A 57 -6.01 1.90 0.57
N LEU A 58 -6.12 2.44 -0.65
CA LEU A 58 -5.14 3.36 -1.24
C LEU A 58 -5.71 4.75 -1.53
N TYR A 59 -7.00 4.89 -1.82
CA TYR A 59 -7.58 6.13 -2.36
C TYR A 59 -7.32 7.39 -1.52
N LYS A 60 -7.25 7.30 -0.19
CA LYS A 60 -6.93 8.48 0.64
C LYS A 60 -5.48 8.92 0.55
N ASN A 61 -4.58 8.01 0.23
CA ASN A 61 -3.14 8.25 0.14
C ASN A 61 -2.67 8.45 -1.31
N TYR A 62 -3.50 8.10 -2.30
CA TYR A 62 -3.20 8.32 -3.72
C TYR A 62 -2.90 9.79 -4.04
N ASP A 63 -1.86 10.04 -4.82
CA ASP A 63 -1.42 11.36 -5.29
C ASP A 63 -1.19 11.37 -6.80
N GLU A 64 -2.07 12.09 -7.50
CA GLU A 64 -2.02 12.24 -8.96
C GLU A 64 -0.69 12.83 -9.47
N ASN A 65 -0.01 13.67 -8.67
CA ASN A 65 1.27 14.27 -9.09
C ASN A 65 2.44 13.29 -8.98
N ALA A 66 2.23 12.16 -8.30
CA ALA A 66 3.19 11.07 -8.17
C ALA A 66 2.95 9.94 -9.18
N SER A 67 1.93 10.07 -10.04
CA SER A 67 1.49 9.03 -10.97
C SER A 67 1.50 9.51 -12.42
N TYR A 68 1.78 8.58 -13.33
CA TYR A 68 1.62 8.78 -14.76
C TYR A 68 1.61 7.42 -15.47
N ASP A 69 0.74 7.20 -16.46
CA ASP A 69 0.81 6.04 -17.34
C ASP A 69 1.70 6.35 -18.55
N VAL A 70 2.93 5.87 -18.52
CA VAL A 70 3.88 6.01 -19.63
C VAL A 70 3.51 5.10 -20.81
N ASN A 71 2.79 3.99 -20.58
CA ASN A 71 2.34 3.10 -21.64
C ASN A 71 1.15 3.71 -22.40
N GLY A 72 0.16 4.24 -21.67
CA GLY A 72 -1.02 4.94 -22.20
C GLY A 72 -0.74 6.38 -22.67
N HIS A 73 0.36 6.98 -22.21
CA HIS A 73 0.73 8.38 -22.44
C HIS A 73 -0.29 9.38 -21.86
N ASP A 74 -0.82 9.09 -20.68
CA ASP A 74 -1.83 9.90 -20.01
C ASP A 74 -1.65 9.86 -18.48
N PRO A 75 -2.28 10.77 -17.71
CA PRO A 75 -2.05 10.87 -16.28
C PRO A 75 -2.79 9.81 -15.45
N ASP A 76 -3.60 8.91 -16.05
CA ASP A 76 -4.34 7.88 -15.34
C ASP A 76 -3.52 6.57 -15.23
N PRO A 77 -2.97 6.23 -14.05
CA PRO A 77 -2.19 5.01 -13.87
C PRO A 77 -3.06 3.77 -13.62
N GLN A 78 -4.37 3.80 -13.86
CA GLN A 78 -5.28 2.69 -13.56
C GLN A 78 -4.80 1.42 -14.29
N PRO A 79 -4.61 0.30 -13.57
CA PRO A 79 -4.19 -0.93 -14.20
C PRO A 79 -5.27 -1.42 -15.16
N ARG A 80 -4.82 -1.94 -16.30
CA ARG A 80 -5.71 -2.61 -17.25
C ARG A 80 -6.08 -3.98 -16.70
N TYR A 81 -7.37 -4.20 -16.44
CA TYR A 81 -7.88 -5.53 -16.07
C TYR A 81 -8.02 -6.40 -17.32
N ASP A 82 -7.26 -7.48 -17.35
CA ASP A 82 -7.35 -8.54 -18.35
C ASP A 82 -7.60 -9.90 -17.69
N TYR A 83 -7.86 -10.91 -18.52
CA TYR A 83 -8.14 -12.26 -18.04
C TYR A 83 -6.96 -12.89 -17.27
N THR A 84 -5.72 -12.46 -17.59
CA THR A 84 -4.51 -12.95 -16.94
C THR A 84 -4.27 -12.30 -15.58
N ASN A 85 -4.89 -11.13 -15.33
CA ASN A 85 -4.73 -10.35 -14.10
C ASN A 85 -3.25 -10.11 -13.79
N GLU A 86 -2.50 -9.74 -14.84
CA GLU A 86 -1.06 -9.52 -14.76
C GLU A 86 -0.74 -8.16 -14.15
N ASN A 87 -1.54 -7.13 -14.44
CA ASN A 87 -1.34 -5.74 -13.99
C ASN A 87 -1.80 -5.48 -12.55
N ARG A 88 -1.36 -6.33 -11.62
CA ARG A 88 -1.75 -6.28 -10.20
C ARG A 88 -0.56 -6.02 -9.28
N HIS A 89 0.65 -5.97 -9.82
CA HIS A 89 1.87 -5.95 -9.05
C HIS A 89 2.11 -4.58 -8.43
N GLY A 90 1.93 -3.49 -9.18
CA GLY A 90 2.03 -2.11 -8.70
C GLY A 90 1.05 -1.80 -7.56
N THR A 91 -0.23 -2.16 -7.70
CA THR A 91 -1.22 -2.02 -6.62
C THR A 91 -0.82 -2.79 -5.34
N ARG A 92 -0.20 -3.97 -5.47
CA ARG A 92 0.29 -4.73 -4.31
C ARG A 92 1.47 -4.04 -3.64
N CYS A 93 2.44 -3.60 -4.43
CA CYS A 93 3.61 -2.85 -3.96
C CYS A 93 3.19 -1.52 -3.27
N ALA A 94 2.22 -0.80 -3.85
CA ALA A 94 1.65 0.42 -3.26
C ALA A 94 1.00 0.14 -1.90
N GLY A 95 0.27 -0.96 -1.77
CA GLY A 95 -0.31 -1.40 -0.50
C GLY A 95 0.75 -1.68 0.58
N GLU A 96 1.89 -2.24 0.22
CA GLU A 96 2.99 -2.43 1.17
C GLU A 96 3.55 -1.08 1.67
N VAL A 97 3.64 -0.08 0.80
CA VAL A 97 4.16 1.24 1.21
C VAL A 97 3.13 2.04 2.02
N ALA A 98 1.93 2.22 1.48
CA ALA A 98 1.01 3.28 1.91
C ALA A 98 -0.46 2.85 1.99
N ALA A 99 -0.77 1.56 2.18
CA ALA A 99 -2.11 1.16 2.58
C ALA A 99 -2.55 1.91 3.85
N GLN A 100 -3.80 2.35 3.87
CA GLN A 100 -4.39 3.13 4.96
C GLN A 100 -4.33 2.36 6.29
N ALA A 101 -4.12 3.09 7.38
CA ALA A 101 -4.31 2.54 8.72
C ALA A 101 -5.79 2.67 9.15
N ASP A 102 -6.23 1.76 10.03
CA ASP A 102 -7.47 1.87 10.82
C ASP A 102 -8.75 2.15 9.99
N ASN A 103 -8.83 1.63 8.77
CA ASN A 103 -10.01 1.73 7.89
C ASN A 103 -10.81 0.41 7.80
N HIS A 104 -10.42 -0.62 8.56
CA HIS A 104 -10.98 -1.98 8.52
C HIS A 104 -10.90 -2.70 7.16
N VAL A 105 -10.04 -2.23 6.25
CA VAL A 105 -9.78 -2.84 4.94
C VAL A 105 -8.38 -3.46 4.97
N CYS A 106 -8.23 -4.60 4.30
CA CYS A 106 -6.97 -5.31 4.07
C CYS A 106 -5.91 -5.21 5.20
N SER A 107 -4.90 -4.33 5.10
CA SER A 107 -3.78 -4.17 6.05
C SER A 107 -3.37 -2.70 6.14
N VAL A 108 -2.33 -2.39 6.92
CA VAL A 108 -1.65 -1.10 6.95
C VAL A 108 -0.33 -1.13 6.16
N GLY A 109 0.04 -0.03 5.52
CA GLY A 109 1.34 0.22 4.87
C GLY A 109 2.46 0.55 5.87
N VAL A 110 3.74 0.43 5.50
CA VAL A 110 4.86 0.85 6.38
C VAL A 110 4.76 2.33 6.72
N ALA A 111 4.43 3.12 5.69
CA ALA A 111 4.32 4.55 5.70
C ALA A 111 2.87 4.95 5.39
N PHE A 112 1.93 4.48 6.22
CA PHE A 112 0.48 4.62 6.02
C PHE A 112 -0.07 6.05 5.97
N ASN A 113 0.74 7.07 6.26
CA ASN A 113 0.42 8.49 6.08
C ASN A 113 1.24 9.17 4.96
N ALA A 114 2.03 8.40 4.20
CA ALA A 114 2.68 8.89 2.98
C ALA A 114 1.65 9.02 1.85
N ARG A 115 2.01 9.86 0.87
CA ARG A 115 1.33 9.92 -0.41
C ARG A 115 1.96 8.89 -1.36
N ILE A 116 1.15 8.27 -2.20
CA ILE A 116 1.57 7.18 -3.10
C ILE A 116 1.06 7.41 -4.51
N GLY A 117 1.87 7.12 -5.51
CA GLY A 117 1.49 7.16 -6.91
C GLY A 117 2.14 6.10 -7.76
#